data_AF-A0AAN9NVK5-F1
#
_entry.id   AF-A0AAN9NVK5-F1
#
_cell.length_a   1.000
_cell.length_b   1.000
_cell.length_c   1.000
_cell.angle_alpha   90.00
_cell.angle_beta   90.00
_cell.angle_gamma   90.00
#
_symmetry.space_group_name_H-M   'P 1'
#
loop_
_entity.id
_entity.type
_entity.pdbx_description
1 polymer ?
#
loop_
_entity_poly.entity_id
_entity_poly.type
_entity_poly.pdbx_seq_one_letter_code
_entity_poly.pdbx_strand_id
1 'polypeptide(L)'
;MAGKGKNVIEEVVIAKEELQLEFVMNVGIVKDCELSMPYRAQLSSDKWNLFLRELEFESILLEFLKEDEDMKRGIPVTVYDKGGHEFEMMLKKFHKGETSYYVLNRGWATFCDQHRLKENDIVALRTFRHAITQNLSFVITFLKMK
;
A
#
# COMPACT_ATOMS: atom_id res chain seq x y z
N MET A 1 26.57 7.12 -22.13
CA MET A 1 26.14 8.05 -21.06
C MET A 1 24.62 8.17 -21.09
N ALA A 2 23.88 7.37 -20.32
CA ALA A 2 22.41 7.37 -20.33
C ALA A 2 21.80 7.02 -18.95
N GLY A 3 22.48 7.40 -17.86
CA GLY A 3 22.12 7.00 -16.48
C GLY A 3 21.69 8.13 -15.54
N LYS A 4 21.88 9.41 -15.91
CA LYS A 4 21.62 10.54 -14.99
C LYS A 4 20.15 10.99 -14.94
N GLY A 5 19.41 10.91 -16.05
CA GLY A 5 18.04 11.44 -16.11
C GLY A 5 16.98 10.59 -15.40
N LYS A 6 17.14 9.25 -15.40
CA LYS A 6 16.20 8.35 -14.71
C LYS A 6 16.29 8.46 -13.19
N ASN A 7 17.52 8.55 -12.67
CA ASN A 7 17.79 8.65 -11.24
C ASN A 7 17.20 9.94 -10.63
N VAL A 8 17.35 11.07 -11.33
CA VAL A 8 16.79 12.36 -10.87
C VAL A 8 15.26 12.35 -10.85
N ILE A 9 14.60 11.70 -11.81
CA ILE A 9 13.13 11.59 -11.84
C ILE A 9 12.65 10.69 -10.69
N GLU A 10 13.34 9.57 -10.43
CA GLU A 10 13.05 8.69 -9.30
C GLU A 10 13.21 9.41 -7.96
N GLU A 11 14.30 10.15 -7.76
CA GLU A 11 14.54 10.95 -6.55
C GLU A 11 13.45 12.01 -6.33
N VAL A 12 13.01 12.69 -7.38
CA VAL A 12 11.92 13.68 -7.29
C VAL A 12 10.58 13.03 -6.97
N VAL A 13 10.30 11.84 -7.51
CA VAL A 13 9.09 11.07 -7.20
C VAL A 13 9.11 10.62 -5.74
N ILE A 14 10.22 10.07 -5.27
CA ILE A 14 10.41 9.65 -3.86
C ILE A 14 10.22 10.85 -2.92
N ALA A 15 10.88 11.98 -3.19
CA ALA A 15 10.74 13.18 -2.36
C ALA A 15 9.29 13.68 -2.30
N LYS A 16 8.56 13.61 -3.41
CA LYS A 16 7.14 13.99 -3.46
C LYS A 16 6.24 13.00 -2.72
N GLU A 17 6.58 11.71 -2.69
CA GLU A 17 5.88 10.70 -1.89
C GLU A 17 6.13 10.90 -0.39
N GLU A 18 7.36 11.20 0.03
CA GLU A 18 7.71 11.46 1.44
C GLU A 18 6.96 12.68 1.99
N LEU A 19 6.86 13.76 1.22
CA LEU A 19 6.04 14.93 1.59
C LEU A 19 4.55 14.61 1.75
N GLN A 20 4.04 13.59 1.03
CA GLN A 20 2.66 13.16 1.18
C GLN A 20 2.42 12.32 2.44
N LEU A 21 3.49 11.79 3.05
CA LEU A 21 3.41 11.01 4.28
C LEU A 21 3.48 11.89 5.53
N GLU A 22 3.99 13.12 5.41
CA GLU A 22 4.21 14.03 6.54
C GLU A 22 2.96 14.22 7.41
N PHE A 23 1.77 14.35 6.81
CA PHE A 23 0.53 14.44 7.57
C PHE A 23 0.27 13.18 8.41
N VAL A 24 0.33 11.99 7.80
CA VAL A 24 0.03 10.71 8.46
C VAL A 24 1.04 10.39 9.56
N MET A 25 2.31 10.77 9.37
CA MET A 25 3.35 10.64 10.38
C MET A 25 3.11 11.59 11.56
N ASN A 26 2.71 12.84 11.30
CA ASN A 26 2.57 13.88 12.33
C ASN A 26 1.33 13.73 13.21
N VAL A 27 0.29 13.02 12.77
CA VAL A 27 -0.94 12.80 13.56
C VAL A 27 -0.82 11.64 14.56
N GLY A 28 0.35 11.01 14.69
CA GLY A 28 0.61 9.94 15.67
C GLY A 28 -0.08 8.61 15.33
N ILE A 29 -0.50 8.43 14.07
CA ILE A 29 -1.10 7.19 13.56
C ILE A 29 -0.02 6.10 13.42
N VAL A 30 1.20 6.50 13.04
CA VAL A 30 2.36 5.62 12.90
C VAL A 30 3.28 5.85 14.10
N LYS A 31 3.78 4.78 14.73
CA LYS A 31 4.90 4.92 15.68
C LYS A 31 6.13 5.42 14.92
N ASP A 32 6.93 6.26 15.55
CA ASP A 32 8.17 6.78 14.94
C ASP A 32 9.00 5.64 14.34
N CYS A 33 9.37 5.79 13.06
CA CYS A 33 10.20 4.86 12.30
C CYS A 33 9.62 3.44 12.05
N GLU A 34 8.33 3.18 12.25
CA GLU A 34 7.69 1.86 11.98
C GLU A 34 6.91 1.81 10.65
N LEU A 35 7.38 2.53 9.62
CA LEU A 35 6.78 2.50 8.28
C LEU A 35 7.69 1.77 7.31
N SER A 36 7.16 0.81 6.57
CA SER A 36 7.96 0.05 5.59
C SER A 36 8.47 0.92 4.43
N MET A 37 9.45 0.38 3.70
CA MET A 37 9.74 0.86 2.34
C MET A 37 8.50 0.69 1.44
N PRO A 38 8.31 1.57 0.43
CA PRO A 38 7.13 1.53 -0.41
C PRO A 38 7.19 0.34 -1.38
N TYR A 39 6.15 -0.48 -1.34
CA TYR A 39 5.86 -1.46 -2.38
C TYR A 39 5.05 -0.79 -3.49
N ARG A 40 5.56 -0.79 -4.72
CA ARG A 40 4.88 -0.17 -5.87
C ARG A 40 4.14 -1.19 -6.70
N ALA A 41 2.89 -0.88 -7.02
CA ALA A 41 2.06 -1.69 -7.91
C ALA A 41 1.44 -0.80 -8.99
N GLN A 42 1.46 -1.29 -10.22
CA GLN A 42 0.66 -0.72 -11.30
C GLN A 42 -0.75 -1.30 -11.22
N LEU A 43 -1.76 -0.43 -11.29
CA LEU A 43 -3.15 -0.83 -11.20
C LEU A 43 -3.58 -1.58 -12.47
N SER A 44 -4.27 -2.70 -12.26
CA SER A 44 -4.96 -3.42 -13.33
C SER A 44 -6.32 -2.79 -13.61
N SER A 45 -7.07 -3.37 -14.56
CA SER A 45 -8.45 -3.01 -14.83
C SER A 45 -9.45 -3.50 -13.77
N ASP A 46 -9.01 -4.30 -12.78
CA ASP A 46 -9.86 -4.75 -11.68
C ASP A 46 -10.05 -3.63 -10.63
N LYS A 47 -11.26 -3.09 -10.57
CA LYS A 47 -11.61 -2.03 -9.63
C LYS A 47 -11.95 -2.54 -8.22
N TRP A 48 -12.15 -3.84 -8.04
CA TRP A 48 -12.57 -4.42 -6.77
C TRP A 48 -11.41 -4.91 -5.92
N ASN A 49 -10.28 -5.23 -6.57
CA ASN A 49 -9.13 -5.86 -5.94
C ASN A 49 -7.83 -5.16 -6.36
N LEU A 50 -7.01 -4.79 -5.37
CA LEU A 50 -5.59 -4.50 -5.59
C LEU A 50 -4.80 -5.79 -5.41
N PHE A 51 -4.16 -6.26 -6.48
CA PHE A 51 -3.29 -7.43 -6.46
C PHE A 51 -1.83 -7.02 -6.21
N LEU A 52 -1.22 -7.62 -5.20
CA LEU A 52 0.18 -7.45 -4.81
C LEU A 52 0.87 -8.79 -5.01
N ARG A 53 1.99 -8.83 -5.75
CA ARG A 53 2.67 -10.09 -6.03
C ARG A 53 3.39 -10.59 -4.79
N GLU A 54 3.17 -11.86 -4.44
CA GLU A 54 3.74 -12.49 -3.24
C GLU A 54 5.27 -12.32 -3.18
N LEU A 55 5.97 -12.70 -4.24
CA LEU A 55 7.44 -12.69 -4.29
C LEU A 55 8.08 -11.33 -3.97
N GLU A 56 7.35 -10.24 -4.22
CA GLU A 56 7.85 -8.87 -4.06
C GLU A 56 7.32 -8.20 -2.77
N PHE A 57 6.17 -8.63 -2.26
CA PHE A 57 5.49 -8.00 -1.12
C PHE A 57 5.61 -8.77 0.19
N GLU A 58 5.78 -10.09 0.14
CA GLU A 58 5.67 -10.96 1.31
C GLU A 58 6.72 -10.66 2.38
N SER A 59 7.97 -10.41 1.99
CA SER A 59 9.03 -10.07 2.95
C SER A 59 8.70 -8.82 3.75
N ILE A 60 8.18 -7.78 3.09
CA ILE A 60 7.74 -6.55 3.73
C ILE A 60 6.60 -6.85 4.70
N LEU A 61 5.58 -7.60 4.27
CA LEU A 61 4.41 -7.88 5.09
C LEU A 61 4.76 -8.70 6.34
N LEU A 62 5.61 -9.71 6.22
CA LEU A 62 5.98 -10.63 7.31
C LEU A 62 6.64 -9.91 8.49
N GLU A 63 7.38 -8.82 8.25
CA GLU A 63 7.99 -8.01 9.33
C GLU A 63 6.94 -7.36 10.24
N PHE A 64 5.71 -7.20 9.75
CA PHE A 64 4.64 -6.54 10.50
C PHE A 64 3.57 -7.50 11.00
N LEU A 65 3.50 -8.75 10.52
CA LEU A 65 2.47 -9.71 10.92
C LEU A 65 2.68 -10.24 12.35
N LYS A 66 1.58 -10.46 13.07
CA LYS A 66 1.58 -11.14 14.37
C LYS A 66 1.28 -12.62 14.21
N GLU A 67 1.71 -13.44 15.16
CA GLU A 67 1.57 -14.90 15.10
C GLU A 67 0.10 -15.38 15.01
N ASP A 68 -0.84 -14.61 15.56
CA ASP A 68 -2.27 -14.93 15.58
C ASP A 68 -3.04 -14.48 14.32
N GLU A 69 -2.38 -13.77 13.41
CA GLU A 69 -3.01 -13.25 12.20
C GLU A 69 -2.96 -14.24 11.04
N ASP A 70 -4.11 -14.89 10.78
CA ASP A 70 -4.24 -15.88 9.72
C ASP A 70 -4.67 -15.29 8.37
N MET A 71 -3.70 -15.19 7.47
CA MET A 71 -3.88 -14.74 6.08
C MET A 71 -4.91 -15.56 5.27
N LYS A 72 -5.19 -16.83 5.63
CA LYS A 72 -6.19 -17.65 4.95
C LYS A 72 -7.62 -17.19 5.24
N ARG A 73 -7.88 -16.75 6.47
CA ARG A 73 -9.18 -16.20 6.88
C ARG A 73 -9.34 -14.75 6.39
N GLY A 74 -8.21 -14.09 6.20
CA GLY A 74 -8.12 -12.69 5.84
C GLY A 74 -8.03 -11.80 7.07
N ILE A 75 -7.24 -10.74 6.96
CA ILE A 75 -6.95 -9.81 8.03
C ILE A 75 -7.70 -8.51 7.73
N PRO A 76 -8.59 -8.04 8.61
CA PRO A 76 -9.13 -6.68 8.54
C PRO A 76 -7.99 -5.67 8.72
N VAL A 77 -7.91 -4.70 7.83
CA VAL A 77 -6.87 -3.67 7.84
C VAL A 77 -7.48 -2.31 7.56
N THR A 78 -6.85 -1.27 8.09
CA THR A 78 -7.18 0.11 7.72
C THR A 78 -6.14 0.62 6.74
N VAL A 79 -6.63 1.17 5.62
CA VAL A 79 -5.80 1.85 4.64
C VAL A 79 -6.02 3.35 4.78
N TYR A 80 -4.93 4.11 4.85
CA TYR A 80 -4.92 5.56 4.93
C TYR A 80 -4.47 6.15 3.60
N ASP A 81 -5.15 7.20 3.15
CA ASP A 81 -4.59 8.06 2.10
C ASP A 81 -3.61 9.10 2.70
N LYS A 82 -2.99 9.90 1.85
CA LYS A 82 -2.10 11.00 2.26
C LYS A 82 -2.75 12.09 3.11
N GLY A 83 -4.07 12.18 3.10
CA GLY A 83 -4.85 13.11 3.93
C GLY A 83 -5.28 12.48 5.26
N GLY A 84 -4.85 11.24 5.55
CA GLY A 84 -5.26 10.47 6.71
C GLY A 84 -6.70 9.99 6.67
N HIS A 85 -7.38 10.01 5.52
CA HIS A 85 -8.70 9.41 5.39
C HIS A 85 -8.60 7.89 5.49
N GLU A 86 -9.49 7.31 6.27
CA GLU A 86 -9.53 5.88 6.55
C GLU A 86 -10.42 5.13 5.58
N PHE A 87 -9.92 3.99 5.12
CA PHE A 87 -10.63 3.04 4.28
C PHE A 87 -10.48 1.65 4.88
N GLU A 88 -11.57 1.11 5.42
CA GLU A 88 -11.61 -0.27 5.88
C GLU A 88 -11.45 -1.21 4.69
N MET A 89 -10.52 -2.16 4.80
CA MET A 89 -10.26 -3.16 3.78
C MET A 89 -9.99 -4.53 4.41
N MET A 90 -9.84 -5.51 3.55
CA MET A 90 -9.50 -6.88 3.92
C MET A 90 -8.28 -7.33 3.13
N LEU A 91 -7.22 -7.73 3.83
CA LEU A 91 -6.03 -8.32 3.24
C LEU A 91 -6.18 -9.84 3.20
N LYS A 92 -6.01 -10.46 2.03
CA LYS A 92 -6.11 -11.91 1.84
C LYS A 92 -5.00 -12.44 0.95
N LYS A 93 -4.55 -13.68 1.23
CA LYS A 93 -3.70 -14.42 0.29
C LYS A 93 -4.59 -15.18 -0.69
N PHE A 94 -4.34 -15.03 -1.98
CA PHE A 94 -5.08 -15.67 -3.06
C PHE A 94 -4.13 -16.41 -3.99
N HIS A 95 -4.49 -17.65 -4.37
CA HIS A 95 -3.70 -18.46 -5.30
C HIS A 95 -4.46 -18.58 -6.63
N LYS A 96 -3.79 -18.28 -7.74
CA LYS A 96 -4.29 -18.44 -9.11
C LYS A 96 -3.31 -19.32 -9.89
N GLY A 97 -3.60 -20.63 -9.91
CA GLY A 97 -2.65 -21.62 -10.44
C GLY A 97 -1.38 -21.63 -9.59
N GLU A 98 -0.23 -21.47 -10.24
CA GLU A 98 1.08 -21.44 -9.58
C GLU A 98 1.46 -20.05 -9.03
N THR A 99 0.67 -19.01 -9.33
CA THR A 99 0.95 -17.65 -8.85
C THR A 99 0.10 -17.32 -7.63
N SER A 100 0.73 -16.81 -6.56
CA SER A 100 0.00 -16.24 -5.43
C SER A 100 0.11 -14.72 -5.37
N TYR A 101 -0.92 -14.14 -4.80
CA TYR A 101 -1.10 -12.71 -4.63
C TYR A 101 -1.57 -12.43 -3.20
N TYR A 102 -1.14 -11.30 -2.67
CA TYR A 102 -1.87 -10.63 -1.60
C TYR A 102 -2.89 -9.69 -2.24
N VAL A 103 -4.09 -9.64 -1.69
CA VAL A 103 -5.20 -8.86 -2.23
C VAL A 103 -5.77 -7.96 -1.15
N LEU A 104 -5.82 -6.66 -1.44
CA LEU A 104 -6.65 -5.71 -0.69
C LEU A 104 -8.01 -5.58 -1.39
N ASN A 105 -9.09 -5.89 -0.68
CA ASN A 105 -10.46 -5.81 -1.18
C ASN A 105 -11.44 -5.28 -0.11
N ARG A 106 -12.75 -5.30 -0.41
CA ARG A 106 -13.84 -4.83 0.48
C ARG A 106 -13.70 -3.36 0.92
N GLY A 107 -13.21 -2.52 0.02
CA GLY A 107 -13.00 -1.08 0.24
C GLY A 107 -12.13 -0.44 -0.84
N TRP A 108 -11.38 -1.27 -1.57
CA TRP A 108 -10.53 -0.85 -2.69
C TRP A 108 -11.26 -0.07 -3.79
N ALA A 109 -12.46 -0.50 -4.19
CA ALA A 109 -13.26 0.22 -5.19
C ALA A 109 -13.59 1.64 -4.75
N THR A 110 -13.99 1.82 -3.48
CA THR A 110 -14.28 3.13 -2.90
C THR A 110 -13.04 4.02 -2.89
N PHE A 111 -11.88 3.47 -2.51
CA PHE A 111 -10.60 4.18 -2.58
C PHE A 111 -10.30 4.66 -4.01
N CYS A 112 -10.44 3.76 -5.00
CA CYS A 112 -10.24 4.10 -6.41
C CYS A 112 -11.20 5.21 -6.88
N ASP A 113 -12.48 5.12 -6.56
CA ASP A 113 -13.49 6.07 -7.02
C ASP A 113 -13.27 7.45 -6.38
N GLN A 114 -13.02 7.51 -5.07
CA GLN A 114 -12.75 8.75 -4.35
C GLN A 114 -11.51 9.46 -4.90
N HIS A 115 -10.46 8.70 -5.22
CA HIS A 115 -9.23 9.25 -5.77
C HIS A 115 -9.21 9.34 -7.29
N ARG A 116 -10.26 8.88 -8.00
CA ARG A 116 -10.35 8.77 -9.47
C ARG A 116 -9.12 8.07 -10.05
N LEU A 117 -8.76 6.92 -9.48
CA LEU A 117 -7.70 6.05 -9.96
C LEU A 117 -8.20 5.18 -11.11
N LYS A 118 -7.31 4.87 -12.03
CA LYS A 118 -7.60 4.08 -13.23
C LYS A 118 -6.51 3.04 -13.48
N GLU A 119 -6.79 2.13 -14.40
CA GLU A 119 -5.78 1.21 -14.93
C GLU A 119 -4.51 1.96 -15.35
N ASN A 120 -3.36 1.36 -15.10
CA ASN A 120 -2.03 1.89 -15.30
C ASN A 120 -1.57 2.98 -14.33
N ASP A 121 -2.43 3.54 -13.48
CA ASP A 121 -1.95 4.36 -12.36
C ASP A 121 -1.03 3.52 -11.47
N ILE A 122 -0.09 4.18 -10.78
CA ILE A 122 0.84 3.53 -9.88
C ILE A 122 0.46 3.88 -8.45
N VAL A 123 0.37 2.88 -7.60
CA VAL A 123 0.21 3.05 -6.15
C VAL A 123 1.49 2.63 -5.44
N ALA A 124 1.83 3.36 -4.39
CA ALA A 124 2.88 3.01 -3.45
C ALA A 124 2.23 2.70 -2.11
N LEU A 125 2.36 1.44 -1.69
CA LEU A 125 1.82 0.90 -0.46
C LEU A 125 2.93 0.81 0.58
N ARG A 126 2.71 1.36 1.77
CA ARG A 126 3.60 1.17 2.91
C ARG A 126 2.85 0.49 4.04
N THR A 127 3.47 -0.52 4.63
CA THR A 127 2.93 -1.33 5.71
C THR A 127 3.39 -0.75 7.05
N PHE A 128 2.51 -0.74 8.03
CA PHE A 128 2.84 -0.37 9.40
C PHE A 128 1.86 -0.98 10.41
N ARG A 129 2.18 -0.81 11.69
CA ARG A 129 1.26 -1.08 12.81
C ARG A 129 0.74 0.24 13.36
N HIS A 130 -0.58 0.37 13.42
CA HIS A 130 -1.18 1.57 14.00
C HIS A 130 -0.73 1.75 15.46
N ALA A 131 -0.29 2.96 15.81
CA ALA A 131 0.41 3.20 17.08
C ALA A 131 -0.42 2.81 18.32
N ILE A 132 -1.72 3.11 18.30
CA ILE A 132 -2.65 2.85 19.41
C ILE A 132 -3.21 1.42 19.35
N THR A 133 -3.94 1.08 18.29
CA THR A 133 -4.64 -0.21 18.18
C THR A 133 -3.72 -1.39 17.90
N GLN A 134 -2.49 -1.16 17.41
CA GLN A 134 -1.57 -2.18 16.94
C GLN A 134 -2.16 -3.05 15.81
N ASN A 135 -3.18 -2.55 15.11
CA ASN A 135 -3.73 -3.19 13.93
C ASN A 135 -2.75 -3.07 12.77
N LEU A 136 -2.67 -4.11 11.94
CA LEU A 136 -1.98 -4.03 10.67
C LEU A 136 -2.68 -2.98 9.80
N SER A 137 -1.91 -2.05 9.25
CA SER A 137 -2.44 -0.92 8.49
C SER A 137 -1.52 -0.57 7.33
N PHE A 138 -2.06 0.19 6.39
CA PHE A 138 -1.32 0.64 5.22
C PHE A 138 -1.51 2.12 4.94
N VAL A 139 -0.48 2.77 4.41
CA VAL A 139 -0.63 4.08 3.76
C VAL A 139 -0.48 3.89 2.25
N ILE A 140 -1.41 4.44 1.48
CA ILE A 140 -1.34 4.46 0.02
C ILE A 140 -1.14 5.89 -0.47
N THR A 141 -0.07 6.08 -1.23
CA THR A 141 0.11 7.21 -2.12
C THR A 141 0.03 6.74 -3.57
N PHE A 142 -0.16 7.68 -4.51
CA PHE A 142 -0.37 7.30 -5.91
C PHE A 142 0.15 8.35 -6.89
N LEU A 143 0.57 7.85 -8.05
CA LEU A 143 0.92 8.60 -9.24
C LEU A 143 -0.08 8.26 -10.34
N LYS A 144 -0.78 9.29 -10.83
CA LYS A 144 -1.68 9.13 -11.96
C LYS A 144 -0.93 9.17 -13.28
N MET A 145 -1.12 8.14 -14.08
CA MET A 145 -0.60 8.08 -15.44
C MET A 145 -1.58 8.80 -16.37
N LYS A 146 -1.03 9.48 -17.39
CA LYS A 146 -1.81 10.27 -18.34
C LYS A 146 -2.42 9.41 -19.43
#